data_AF-A0A961GJV9-F1
#
_entry.id   AF-A0A961GJV9-F1
#
_cell.length_a   1.000
_cell.length_b   1.000
_cell.length_c   1.000
_cell.angle_alpha   90.00
_cell.angle_beta   90.00
_cell.angle_gamma   90.00
#
_symmetry.space_group_name_H-M   'P 1'
#
loop_
_entity.id
_entity.type
_entity.pdbx_description
1 polymer ?
#
loop_
_entity_poly.entity_id
_entity_poly.type
_entity_poly.pdbx_seq_one_letter_code
_entity_poly.pdbx_strand_id
1 'polypeptide(L)'
;MNAGPRRRGGPPRRPQSPPKITGPATVPEGGFPLDDATRSELVKFNTYRIAQKALEEVDRAVAKAEAAKDQAAAAVRKLADDANASKEDKAAAEQAYKDALAAVEAARTGKAPAEDAPAEDAPAEEAAVAEDAPPAEDAP
;
A
#
# COMPACT_ATOMS: atom_id res chain seq x y z
N MET A 1 33.25 -30.48 -44.63
CA MET A 1 32.42 -29.62 -43.76
C MET A 1 33.28 -29.23 -42.55
N ASN A 2 33.62 -27.94 -42.44
CA ASN A 2 34.60 -27.42 -41.48
C ASN A 2 33.90 -27.05 -40.16
N ALA A 3 34.25 -27.72 -39.05
CA ALA A 3 33.73 -27.40 -37.72
C ALA A 3 34.62 -26.32 -37.08
N GLY A 4 34.13 -25.08 -37.03
CA GLY A 4 34.84 -23.95 -36.42
C GLY A 4 34.99 -24.08 -34.90
N PRO A 5 35.97 -23.38 -34.29
CA PRO A 5 36.32 -23.55 -32.89
C PRO A 5 35.26 -22.96 -31.96
N ARG A 6 34.86 -23.75 -30.96
CA ARG A 6 33.96 -23.35 -29.86
C ARG A 6 34.62 -22.22 -29.06
N ARG A 7 33.99 -21.04 -29.05
CA ARG A 7 34.39 -19.92 -28.18
C ARG A 7 34.24 -20.36 -26.73
N ARG A 8 35.37 -20.45 -26.02
CA ARG A 8 35.40 -20.69 -24.57
C ARG A 8 34.67 -19.54 -23.87
N GLY A 9 33.61 -19.87 -23.14
CA GLY A 9 32.93 -18.93 -22.26
C GLY A 9 33.93 -18.42 -21.22
N GLY A 10 34.24 -17.12 -21.28
CA GLY A 10 34.96 -16.45 -20.20
C GLY A 10 34.08 -16.35 -18.95
N PRO A 11 34.69 -16.26 -17.75
CA PRO A 11 33.93 -16.16 -16.50
C PRO A 11 33.07 -14.88 -16.50
N PRO A 12 31.90 -14.91 -15.83
CA PRO A 12 31.03 -13.74 -15.74
C PRO A 12 31.79 -12.60 -15.06
N ARG A 13 31.76 -11.41 -15.68
CA ARG A 13 32.26 -10.19 -15.06
C ARG A 13 31.50 -9.99 -13.75
N ARG A 14 32.21 -9.96 -12.62
CA ARG A 14 31.63 -9.58 -11.32
C ARG A 14 30.91 -8.23 -11.48
N PRO A 15 29.72 -8.06 -10.89
CA PRO A 15 29.08 -6.75 -10.85
C PRO A 15 30.03 -5.78 -10.14
N GLN A 16 30.43 -4.71 -10.83
CA GLN A 16 31.15 -3.62 -10.19
C GLN A 16 30.25 -3.07 -9.09
N SER A 17 30.72 -3.12 -7.85
CA SER A 17 30.05 -2.46 -6.74
C SER A 17 29.86 -0.98 -7.09
N PRO A 18 28.67 -0.38 -6.88
CA PRO A 18 28.50 1.05 -7.09
C PRO A 18 29.49 1.83 -6.21
N PRO A 19 29.98 3.00 -6.66
CA PRO A 19 30.87 3.82 -5.86
C PRO A 19 30.21 4.11 -4.52
N LYS A 20 30.93 3.83 -3.44
CA LYS A 20 30.50 4.18 -2.08
C LYS A 20 30.42 5.70 -2.02
N ILE A 21 29.20 6.25 -1.93
CA ILE A 21 28.98 7.66 -1.63
C ILE A 21 29.35 7.85 -0.16
N THR A 22 30.64 8.07 0.10
CA THR A 22 31.16 8.40 1.43
C THR A 22 30.98 9.89 1.65
N GLY A 23 29.91 10.26 2.34
CA GLY A 23 29.70 11.61 2.87
C GLY A 23 28.21 11.97 2.88
N PRO A 24 27.70 12.69 3.90
CA PRO A 24 26.38 13.27 3.81
C PRO A 24 26.40 14.22 2.61
N ALA A 25 25.46 14.05 1.68
CA ALA A 25 25.27 14.98 0.59
C ALA A 25 25.11 16.37 1.22
N THR A 26 26.16 17.19 1.14
CA THR A 26 26.12 18.58 1.58
C THR A 26 25.19 19.25 0.58
N VAL A 27 23.92 19.36 0.94
CA VAL A 27 22.97 20.19 0.22
C VAL A 27 23.59 21.58 0.26
N PRO A 28 23.97 22.19 -0.87
CA PRO A 28 24.51 23.54 -0.84
C PRO A 28 23.44 24.44 -0.19
N GLU A 29 23.80 25.10 0.91
CA GLU A 29 22.94 26.01 1.69
C GLU A 29 22.43 27.23 0.90
N GLY A 30 22.70 27.31 -0.40
CA GLY A 30 22.10 28.27 -1.30
C GLY A 30 20.81 27.72 -1.88
N GLY A 31 19.70 27.89 -1.16
CA GLY A 31 18.38 27.75 -1.78
C GLY A 31 18.31 28.65 -3.00
N PHE A 32 18.08 28.08 -4.19
CA PHE A 32 17.86 28.87 -5.40
C PHE A 32 16.68 29.80 -5.11
N PRO A 33 16.84 31.13 -5.25
CA PRO A 33 15.74 32.05 -5.03
C PRO A 33 14.66 31.77 -6.08
N LEU A 34 13.60 31.07 -5.66
CA LEU A 34 12.44 30.81 -6.50
C LEU A 34 11.72 32.14 -6.68
N ASP A 35 11.51 32.55 -7.92
CA ASP A 35 10.63 33.68 -8.23
C ASP A 35 9.19 33.38 -7.78
N ASP A 36 8.41 34.43 -7.54
CA ASP A 36 7.05 34.30 -7.01
C ASP A 36 6.13 33.49 -7.94
N ALA A 37 6.37 33.54 -9.26
CA ALA A 37 5.60 32.77 -10.22
C ALA A 37 5.90 31.26 -10.08
N THR A 38 7.17 30.88 -9.99
CA THR A 38 7.59 29.50 -9.75
C THR A 38 7.08 28.98 -8.40
N ARG A 39 7.09 29.80 -7.34
CA ARG A 39 6.48 29.43 -6.05
C ARG A 39 4.98 29.21 -6.17
N SER A 40 4.26 30.07 -6.90
CA SER A 40 2.82 29.90 -7.15
C SER A 40 2.51 28.62 -7.90
N GLU A 41 3.27 28.31 -8.96
CA GLU A 41 3.10 27.07 -9.74
C GLU A 41 3.40 25.81 -8.91
N LEU A 42 4.42 25.84 -8.05
CA LEU A 42 4.70 24.76 -7.11
C LEU A 42 3.54 24.51 -6.15
N VAL A 43 2.92 25.57 -5.61
CA VAL A 43 1.74 25.45 -4.76
C VAL A 43 0.58 24.81 -5.54
N LYS A 44 0.28 25.29 -6.75
CA LYS A 44 -0.78 24.72 -7.60
C LYS A 44 -0.51 23.24 -7.89
N PHE A 45 0.71 22.90 -8.28
CA PHE A 45 1.10 21.53 -8.56
C PHE A 45 0.92 20.62 -7.34
N ASN A 46 1.36 21.06 -6.16
CA ASN A 46 1.20 20.29 -4.93
C ASN A 46 -0.27 20.12 -4.56
N THR A 47 -1.09 21.17 -4.68
CA THR A 47 -2.54 21.06 -4.44
C THR A 47 -3.21 20.08 -5.39
N TYR A 48 -2.86 20.12 -6.67
CA TYR A 48 -3.35 19.18 -7.67
C TYR A 48 -2.92 17.74 -7.35
N ARG A 49 -1.66 17.54 -6.95
CA ARG A 49 -1.15 16.21 -6.56
C ARG A 49 -1.89 15.63 -5.35
N ILE A 50 -2.19 16.47 -4.36
CA ILE A 50 -2.97 16.07 -3.17
C ILE A 50 -4.38 15.69 -3.58
N ALA A 51 -5.04 16.52 -4.40
CA ALA A 51 -6.38 16.23 -4.91
C ALA A 51 -6.42 14.93 -5.72
N GLN A 52 -5.42 14.68 -6.58
CA GLN A 52 -5.32 13.44 -7.34
C GLN A 52 -5.16 12.21 -6.45
N LYS A 53 -4.30 12.28 -5.43
CA LYS A 53 -4.16 11.16 -4.47
C LYS A 53 -5.47 10.88 -3.73
N ALA A 54 -6.19 11.92 -3.32
CA ALA A 54 -7.47 11.75 -2.65
C ALA A 54 -8.51 11.07 -3.56
N LEU A 55 -8.54 11.42 -4.85
CA LEU A 55 -9.41 10.76 -5.83
C LEU A 55 -9.01 9.28 -6.03
N GLU A 56 -7.72 9.00 -6.20
CA GLU A 56 -7.21 7.63 -6.34
C GLU A 56 -7.49 6.76 -5.10
N GLU A 57 -7.53 7.35 -3.90
CA GLU A 57 -7.89 6.65 -2.66
C GLU A 57 -9.39 6.33 -2.60
N VAL A 58 -10.24 7.27 -3.00
CA VAL A 58 -11.69 7.04 -3.12
C VAL A 58 -11.98 5.96 -4.16
N ASP A 59 -11.37 6.04 -5.35
CA ASP A 59 -11.55 5.03 -6.40
C ASP A 59 -11.12 3.64 -5.93
N ARG A 60 -10.00 3.54 -5.22
CA ARG A 60 -9.55 2.27 -4.61
C ARG A 60 -10.50 1.78 -3.54
N ALA A 61 -11.03 2.66 -2.69
CA ALA A 61 -11.99 2.29 -1.66
C ALA A 61 -13.30 1.77 -2.27
N VAL A 62 -13.80 2.44 -3.32
CA VAL A 62 -15.00 2.00 -4.05
C VAL A 62 -14.75 0.64 -4.71
N ALA A 63 -13.64 0.45 -5.41
CA ALA A 63 -13.31 -0.82 -6.06
C ALA A 63 -13.23 -1.98 -5.06
N LYS A 64 -12.62 -1.76 -3.89
CA LYS A 64 -12.57 -2.77 -2.81
C LYS A 64 -13.96 -3.09 -2.26
N ALA A 65 -14.78 -2.08 -2.01
CA ALA A 65 -16.14 -2.28 -1.51
C ALA A 65 -17.03 -3.01 -2.53
N GLU A 66 -16.89 -2.70 -3.82
CA GLU A 66 -17.61 -3.40 -4.91
C GLU A 66 -17.18 -4.88 -4.99
N ALA A 67 -15.88 -5.17 -4.89
CA ALA A 67 -15.39 -6.54 -4.84
C ALA A 67 -15.93 -7.31 -3.62
N ALA A 68 -15.97 -6.69 -2.44
CA ALA A 68 -16.52 -7.29 -1.23
C ALA A 68 -18.03 -7.57 -1.36
N LYS A 69 -18.79 -6.65 -1.96
CA LYS A 69 -20.20 -6.85 -2.30
C LYS A 69 -20.40 -8.04 -3.23
N ASP A 70 -19.59 -8.17 -4.27
CA ASP A 70 -19.70 -9.27 -5.23
C ASP A 70 -19.35 -10.63 -4.57
N GLN A 71 -18.36 -10.66 -3.69
CA GLN A 71 -18.03 -11.84 -2.90
C GLN A 71 -19.17 -12.23 -1.94
N ALA A 72 -19.75 -11.26 -1.22
CA ALA A 72 -20.89 -11.50 -0.35
C ALA A 72 -22.13 -11.97 -1.13
N ALA A 73 -22.39 -11.38 -2.31
CA ALA A 73 -23.46 -11.84 -3.20
C ALA A 73 -23.24 -13.28 -3.67
N ALA A 74 -21.99 -13.64 -3.99
CA ALA A 74 -21.65 -15.01 -4.36
C ALA A 74 -21.83 -15.98 -3.18
N ALA A 75 -21.49 -15.58 -1.96
CA ALA A 75 -21.71 -16.38 -0.75
C ALA A 75 -23.20 -16.63 -0.48
N VAL A 76 -24.04 -15.59 -0.60
CA VAL A 76 -25.50 -15.72 -0.49
C VAL A 76 -26.04 -16.72 -1.51
N ARG A 77 -25.63 -16.62 -2.78
CA ARG A 77 -26.06 -17.56 -3.83
C ARG A 77 -25.63 -18.99 -3.52
N LYS A 78 -24.36 -19.18 -3.16
CA LYS A 78 -23.82 -20.52 -2.80
C LYS A 78 -24.59 -21.15 -1.64
N LEU A 79 -24.86 -20.39 -0.58
CA LEU A 79 -25.59 -20.89 0.59
C LEU A 79 -27.09 -21.06 0.32
N ALA A 80 -27.67 -20.26 -0.58
CA ALA A 80 -29.05 -20.44 -1.02
C ALA A 80 -29.22 -21.78 -1.77
N ASP A 81 -28.28 -22.11 -2.65
CA ASP A 81 -28.26 -23.34 -3.43
C ASP A 81 -27.81 -24.57 -2.62
N ASP A 82 -27.17 -24.36 -1.46
CA ASP A 82 -26.79 -25.43 -0.54
C ASP A 82 -27.97 -25.88 0.33
N ALA A 83 -28.34 -27.15 0.16
CA ALA A 83 -29.40 -27.81 0.91
C ALA A 83 -29.01 -28.13 2.36
N ASN A 84 -27.71 -28.20 2.67
CA ASN A 84 -27.18 -28.50 4.00
C ASN A 84 -26.84 -27.23 4.80
N ALA A 85 -26.81 -26.06 4.18
CA ALA A 85 -26.51 -24.81 4.85
C ALA A 85 -27.59 -24.48 5.89
N SER A 86 -27.15 -24.10 7.10
CA SER A 86 -28.07 -23.78 8.19
C SER A 86 -28.81 -22.47 7.90
N LYS A 87 -29.95 -22.26 8.59
CA LYS A 87 -30.68 -20.99 8.50
C LYS A 87 -29.84 -19.81 9.01
N GLU A 88 -28.98 -20.07 9.98
CA GLU A 88 -28.08 -19.07 10.56
C GLU A 88 -27.01 -18.64 9.55
N ASP A 89 -26.44 -19.59 8.81
CA ASP A 89 -25.44 -19.30 7.77
C ASP A 89 -26.04 -18.46 6.62
N LYS A 90 -27.27 -18.78 6.21
CA LYS A 90 -28.00 -18.02 5.18
C LYS A 90 -28.28 -16.59 5.65
N ALA A 91 -28.74 -16.43 6.89
CA ALA A 91 -29.00 -15.11 7.48
C ALA A 91 -27.70 -14.29 7.64
N ALA A 92 -26.61 -14.92 8.06
CA ALA A 92 -25.31 -14.26 8.20
C ALA A 92 -24.78 -13.78 6.85
N ALA A 93 -24.89 -14.59 5.80
CA ALA A 93 -24.48 -14.19 4.45
C ALA A 93 -25.36 -13.07 3.88
N GLU A 94 -26.66 -13.11 4.11
CA GLU A 94 -27.56 -12.01 3.72
C GLU A 94 -27.24 -10.71 4.47
N GLN A 95 -26.89 -10.79 5.75
CA GLN A 95 -26.46 -9.64 6.53
C GLN A 95 -25.13 -9.08 6.00
N ALA A 96 -24.13 -9.94 5.76
CA ALA A 96 -22.86 -9.54 5.17
C ALA A 96 -23.03 -8.87 3.79
N TYR A 97 -24.00 -9.30 2.98
CA TYR A 97 -24.32 -8.65 1.72
C TYR A 97 -24.92 -7.25 1.92
N LYS A 98 -25.79 -7.05 2.91
CA LYS A 98 -26.34 -5.73 3.27
C LYS A 98 -25.25 -4.79 3.79
N ASP A 99 -24.36 -5.30 4.62
CA ASP A 99 -23.24 -4.51 5.18
C ASP A 99 -22.27 -4.11 4.05
N ALA A 100 -22.01 -5.01 3.10
CA ALA A 100 -21.21 -4.68 1.92
C ALA A 100 -21.87 -3.62 1.01
N LEU A 101 -23.20 -3.62 0.87
CA LEU A 101 -23.92 -2.56 0.17
C LEU A 101 -23.75 -1.21 0.87
N ALA A 102 -23.87 -1.16 2.20
CA ALA A 102 -23.64 0.04 2.98
C ALA A 102 -22.19 0.54 2.86
N ALA A 103 -21.21 -0.37 2.81
CA ALA A 103 -19.80 -0.05 2.61
C ALA A 103 -19.53 0.58 1.22
N VAL A 104 -20.21 0.13 0.17
CA VAL A 104 -20.11 0.74 -1.17
C VAL A 104 -20.65 2.17 -1.17
N GLU A 105 -21.79 2.41 -0.52
CA GLU A 105 -22.38 3.75 -0.41
C GLU A 105 -21.50 4.69 0.42
N ALA A 106 -20.92 4.19 1.51
CA ALA A 106 -19.97 4.90 2.35
C ALA A 106 -18.69 5.27 1.57
N ALA A 107 -18.13 4.33 0.81
CA ALA A 107 -16.96 4.59 -0.04
C ALA A 107 -17.24 5.64 -1.13
N ARG A 108 -18.41 5.61 -1.77
CA ARG A 108 -18.80 6.58 -2.81
C ARG A 108 -19.04 7.99 -2.29
N THR A 109 -19.52 8.11 -1.06
CA THR A 109 -19.78 9.41 -0.43
C THR A 109 -18.53 10.01 0.23
N GLY A 110 -17.39 9.30 0.20
CA GLY A 110 -16.16 9.71 0.91
C GLY A 110 -16.31 9.68 2.43
N LYS A 111 -17.44 9.18 2.94
CA LYS A 111 -17.70 8.96 4.35
C LYS A 111 -17.28 7.53 4.61
N ALA A 112 -15.97 7.30 4.72
CA ALA A 112 -15.43 5.97 5.00
C ALA A 112 -16.27 5.30 6.10
N PRO A 113 -16.75 4.07 5.92
CA PRO A 113 -17.44 3.38 7.00
C PRO A 113 -16.47 3.32 8.17
N ALA A 114 -16.97 3.64 9.37
CA ALA A 114 -16.19 3.54 10.59
C ALA A 114 -15.47 2.19 10.61
N GLU A 115 -14.17 2.21 10.93
CA GLU A 115 -13.31 1.04 11.10
C GLU A 115 -13.98 0.00 12.00
N ASP A 116 -14.73 -0.93 11.42
CA ASP A 116 -15.23 -2.12 12.10
C ASP A 116 -15.33 -3.29 11.11
N ALA A 117 -14.39 -3.34 10.16
CA ALA A 117 -14.06 -4.54 9.40
C ALA A 117 -12.59 -4.86 9.70
N PRO A 118 -12.26 -6.11 10.08
CA PRO A 118 -10.92 -6.47 10.52
C PRO A 118 -9.94 -6.22 9.37
N ALA A 119 -9.01 -5.29 9.61
CA ALA A 119 -7.86 -5.08 8.74
C ALA A 119 -6.91 -6.28 8.85
N GLU A 120 -7.24 -7.40 8.21
CA GLU A 120 -6.23 -8.36 7.77
C GLU A 120 -5.54 -7.76 6.54
N ASP A 121 -4.42 -7.09 6.80
CA ASP A 121 -3.18 -7.08 6.01
C ASP A 121 -2.48 -5.73 6.18
N ALA A 122 -1.82 -5.57 7.34
CA ALA A 122 -0.76 -4.60 7.49
C ALA A 122 0.58 -5.37 7.40
N PRO A 123 1.43 -5.11 6.39
CA PRO A 123 2.82 -5.51 6.49
C PRO A 123 3.45 -4.59 7.53
N ALA A 124 3.57 -5.08 8.77
CA ALA A 124 4.35 -4.43 9.81
C ALA A 124 5.84 -4.73 9.56
N GLU A 125 6.44 -3.99 8.63
CA GLU A 125 7.89 -3.77 8.66
C GLU A 125 8.17 -2.32 9.04
N GLU A 126 8.98 -2.20 10.10
CA GLU A 126 9.92 -1.11 10.36
C GLU A 126 9.39 0.13 11.11
N ALA A 127 9.51 0.12 12.45
CA ALA A 127 10.62 0.79 13.15
C ALA A 127 10.30 1.01 14.65
N ALA A 128 11.09 0.41 15.52
CA ALA A 128 11.53 1.03 16.78
C ALA A 128 12.77 0.29 17.25
N VAL A 129 13.93 0.76 16.78
CA VAL A 129 15.21 0.52 17.43
C VAL A 129 15.07 1.11 18.84
N ALA A 130 15.01 0.23 19.84
CA ALA A 130 15.03 0.62 21.23
C ALA A 130 16.41 1.23 21.54
N GLU A 131 16.35 2.52 21.83
CA GLU A 131 17.41 3.36 22.35
C GLU A 131 17.93 2.81 23.69
N ASP A 132 19.24 2.61 23.73
CA ASP A 132 20.15 2.89 24.85
C ASP A 132 19.64 2.64 26.29
N ALA A 133 20.05 1.50 26.87
CA ALA A 133 20.07 1.31 28.32
C ALA A 133 21.52 1.49 28.80
N PRO A 134 21.85 2.47 29.67
CA PRO A 134 23.18 2.54 30.25
C PRO A 134 23.38 1.38 31.24
N PRO A 135 24.55 0.72 31.25
CA PRO A 135 24.85 -0.32 32.21
C PRO A 135 24.98 0.28 33.62
N ALA A 136 24.26 -0.31 34.57
CA ALA A 136 24.47 -0.07 35.98
C ALA A 136 25.75 -0.79 36.43
N GLU A 137 26.86 -0.06 36.44
CA GLU A 137 28.04 -0.35 37.25
C GLU A 137 28.38 0.93 38.02
N ASP A 138 28.16 0.95 39.34
CA ASP A 138 29.28 1.15 40.26
C ASP A 138 28.91 0.75 41.69
N ALA A 139 29.91 0.22 42.38
CA ALA A 139 29.91 -0.41 43.69
C ALA A 139 29.95 0.60 44.85
N PRO A 140 29.97 0.16 46.12
CA PRO A 140 30.77 0.83 47.14
C PRO A 140 32.23 0.37 47.13
#